data_AF-A0A286GAK4-F1
#
_entry.id   AF-A0A286GAK4-F1
#
_cell.length_a   1.000
_cell.length_b   1.000
_cell.length_c   1.000
_cell.angle_alpha   90.00
_cell.angle_beta   90.00
_cell.angle_gamma   90.00
#
_symmetry.space_group_name_H-M   'P 1'
#
loop_
_entity.id
_entity.type
_entity.pdbx_description
1 polymer ?
#
loop_
_entity_poly.entity_id
_entity_poly.type
_entity_poly.pdbx_seq_one_letter_code
_entity_poly.pdbx_strand_id
1 'polypeptide(L)'
;MMPAKHETPVDKAIPEAQEINPRLLTKAGKATRNIIGTFLFVGWLTLFVLGLSLDSTTFRACIIPADRIDWYYLTLYAVSLTPTNVALLASLAGALGGIASNLAASNKFSIINPASLSPNSTDFQSYLYMTESPLVSLLRGFITFMIFIAGSYLTNFTSSIDTNNAGEFTGLTASSYTRFAVTVSLLAYMAGYDPSRIQSLLKSFNLTKKESEPTVIQADVHSIKVTDTHLVANTDRSPQNILQPKSM
;
A
#
# COMPACT_ATOMS: atom_id res chain seq x y z
N MET A 1 25.88 65.30 22.75
CA MET A 1 24.54 64.80 22.37
C MET A 1 24.59 63.28 22.51
N MET A 2 24.19 62.77 23.68
CA MET A 2 24.26 61.34 24.01
C MET A 2 22.88 60.70 23.82
N PRO A 3 22.77 59.55 23.15
CA PRO A 3 21.49 58.86 23.00
C PRO A 3 21.09 58.16 24.30
N ALA A 4 19.84 58.40 24.71
CA ALA A 4 19.23 57.84 25.91
C ALA A 4 19.03 56.32 25.76
N LYS A 5 19.53 55.56 26.75
CA LYS A 5 19.26 54.14 26.93
C LYS A 5 17.77 53.95 27.22
N HIS A 6 17.06 53.27 26.32
CA HIS A 6 15.67 52.88 26.50
C HIS A 6 15.65 51.44 27.03
N GLU A 7 15.44 51.28 28.33
CA GLU A 7 15.19 49.98 28.96
C GLU A 7 13.68 49.70 28.91
N THR A 8 13.28 48.69 28.15
CA THR A 8 11.91 48.17 28.16
C THR A 8 11.81 46.97 29.11
N PRO A 9 10.99 47.04 30.17
CA PRO A 9 10.71 45.90 31.03
C PRO A 9 9.45 45.20 30.51
N VAL A 10 9.60 44.04 29.87
CA VAL A 10 8.45 43.18 29.54
C VAL A 10 8.83 41.70 29.75
N ASP A 11 9.02 41.33 31.02
CA ASP A 11 8.91 39.93 31.45
C ASP A 11 7.42 39.58 31.52
N LYS A 12 6.82 39.33 30.35
CA LYS A 12 5.55 38.61 30.30
C LYS A 12 5.87 37.15 30.49
N ALA A 13 5.55 36.63 31.68
CA ALA A 13 5.54 35.20 31.98
C ALA A 13 4.89 34.45 30.82
N ILE A 14 5.72 33.75 30.05
CA ILE A 14 5.26 32.84 29.00
C ILE A 14 4.46 31.77 29.76
N PRO A 15 3.15 31.62 29.50
CA PRO A 15 2.37 30.59 30.18
C PRO A 15 3.08 29.26 29.93
N GLU A 16 3.39 28.56 31.02
CA GLU A 16 4.00 27.22 30.98
C GLU A 16 3.27 26.41 29.93
N ALA A 17 3.95 26.16 28.80
CA ALA A 17 3.40 25.38 27.72
C ALA A 17 3.10 24.00 28.33
N GLN A 18 1.81 23.72 28.55
CA GLN A 18 1.36 22.42 29.03
C GLN A 18 2.06 21.37 28.19
N GLU A 19 2.93 20.59 28.83
CA GLU A 19 3.71 19.56 28.19
C GLU A 19 2.72 18.50 27.69
N ILE A 20 2.31 18.62 26.43
CA ILE A 20 1.36 17.71 25.81
C ILE A 20 2.03 16.34 25.80
N ASN A 21 1.57 15.45 26.66
CA ASN A 21 2.17 14.14 26.85
C ASN A 21 2.09 13.35 25.52
N PRO A 22 3.20 13.16 24.78
CA PRO A 22 3.17 12.64 23.41
C PRO A 22 2.66 11.17 23.35
N ARG A 23 2.69 10.48 24.50
CA ARG A 23 2.17 9.13 24.67
C ARG A 23 0.64 9.06 24.60
N LEU A 24 -0.07 10.13 24.97
CA LEU A 24 -1.54 10.17 24.89
C LEU A 24 -2.02 10.41 23.45
N LEU A 25 -1.36 11.31 22.72
CA LEU A 25 -1.67 11.54 21.30
C LEU A 25 -1.49 10.28 20.44
N THR A 26 -0.46 9.49 20.71
CA THR A 26 -0.15 8.28 19.94
C THR A 26 -1.16 7.16 20.18
N LYS A 27 -1.63 6.97 21.42
CA LYS A 27 -2.68 5.99 21.74
C LYS A 27 -4.02 6.35 21.08
N ALA A 28 -4.43 7.61 21.18
CA ALA A 28 -5.67 8.08 20.56
C ALA A 28 -5.63 7.91 19.04
N GLY A 29 -4.51 8.29 18.39
CA GLY A 29 -4.33 8.12 16.95
C GLY A 29 -4.40 6.66 16.49
N LYS A 30 -3.83 5.73 17.26
CA LYS A 30 -3.89 4.29 16.94
C LYS A 30 -5.32 3.73 17.05
N ALA A 31 -6.06 4.12 18.09
CA ALA A 31 -7.45 3.72 18.26
C ALA A 31 -8.33 4.22 17.10
N THR A 32 -8.21 5.50 16.73
CA THR A 32 -8.95 6.07 15.60
C THR A 32 -8.65 5.34 14.29
N ARG A 33 -7.38 5.04 14.00
CA ARG A 33 -6.98 4.29 12.79
C ARG A 33 -7.58 2.88 12.76
N ASN A 34 -7.58 2.18 13.90
CA ASN A 34 -8.19 0.85 14.00
C ASN A 34 -9.69 0.91 13.73
N ILE A 35 -10.41 1.87 14.34
CA ILE A 35 -11.85 2.04 14.14
C ILE A 35 -12.16 2.32 12.66
N ILE A 36 -11.44 3.25 12.04
CA ILE A 36 -11.60 3.57 10.61
C ILE A 36 -11.31 2.32 9.75
N GLY A 37 -10.24 1.57 10.05
CA GLY A 37 -9.91 0.33 9.35
C GLY A 37 -11.01 -0.72 9.46
N THR A 38 -11.61 -0.90 10.64
CA THR A 38 -12.74 -1.82 10.85
C THR A 38 -13.96 -1.39 10.03
N PHE A 39 -14.32 -0.10 10.04
CA PHE A 39 -15.46 0.39 9.24
C PHE A 39 -15.23 0.22 7.74
N LEU A 40 -14.02 0.50 7.24
CA LEU A 40 -13.67 0.27 5.84
C LEU A 40 -13.73 -1.21 5.46
N PHE A 41 -13.31 -2.11 6.35
CA PHE A 41 -13.39 -3.55 6.10
C PHE A 41 -14.84 -4.03 6.04
N VAL A 42 -15.68 -3.58 6.97
CA VAL A 42 -17.12 -3.86 6.93
C VAL A 42 -17.74 -3.30 5.65
N GLY A 43 -17.43 -2.06 5.28
CA GLY A 43 -17.91 -1.45 4.03
C GLY A 43 -17.48 -2.21 2.79
N TRP A 44 -16.22 -2.67 2.75
CA TRP A 44 -15.70 -3.53 1.67
C TRP A 44 -16.48 -4.85 1.60
N LEU A 45 -16.70 -5.52 2.75
CA LEU A 45 -17.43 -6.79 2.80
C LEU A 45 -18.90 -6.62 2.38
N THR A 46 -19.57 -5.57 2.85
CA THR A 46 -20.94 -5.25 2.46
C THR A 46 -21.03 -5.01 0.95
N LEU A 47 -20.11 -4.22 0.40
CA LEU A 47 -20.09 -3.94 -1.04
C LEU A 47 -19.84 -5.20 -1.89
N PHE A 48 -19.00 -6.12 -1.40
CA PHE A 48 -18.72 -7.39 -2.04
C PHE A 48 -19.95 -8.30 -2.05
N VAL A 49 -20.64 -8.42 -0.91
CA VAL A 49 -21.89 -9.20 -0.81
C VAL A 49 -22.98 -8.58 -1.68
N LEU A 50 -23.09 -7.25 -1.73
CA LEU A 50 -24.04 -6.56 -2.61
C LEU A 50 -23.76 -6.85 -4.08
N GLY A 51 -22.49 -6.81 -4.51
CA GLY A 51 -22.11 -7.15 -5.88
C GLY A 51 -22.35 -8.61 -6.25
N LEU A 52 -22.31 -9.53 -5.28
CA LEU A 52 -22.67 -10.94 -5.50
C LEU A 52 -24.18 -11.19 -5.54
N SER A 53 -24.95 -10.45 -4.73
CA SER A 53 -26.36 -10.77 -4.48
C SER A 53 -27.31 -10.07 -5.45
N LEU A 54 -26.90 -8.94 -6.02
CA LEU A 54 -27.77 -8.08 -6.81
C LEU A 54 -27.50 -8.25 -8.31
N ASP A 55 -28.50 -8.74 -9.02
CA ASP A 55 -28.49 -8.72 -10.48
C ASP A 55 -28.80 -7.29 -10.97
N SER A 56 -27.79 -6.63 -11.54
CA SER A 56 -27.87 -5.28 -12.10
C SER A 56 -28.96 -5.12 -13.17
N THR A 57 -29.37 -6.21 -13.84
CA THR A 57 -30.41 -6.16 -14.88
C THR A 57 -31.78 -5.78 -14.32
N THR A 58 -32.08 -6.19 -13.08
CA THR A 58 -33.36 -5.94 -12.42
C THR A 58 -33.55 -4.44 -12.15
N PHE A 59 -32.49 -3.75 -11.74
CA PHE A 59 -32.54 -2.31 -11.41
C PHE A 59 -32.70 -1.43 -12.64
N ARG A 60 -32.20 -1.86 -13.81
CA ARG A 60 -32.32 -1.10 -15.06
C ARG A 60 -33.78 -0.88 -15.44
N ALA A 61 -34.64 -1.87 -15.21
CA ALA A 61 -36.08 -1.76 -15.46
C ALA A 61 -36.78 -0.78 -14.49
N CYS A 62 -36.28 -0.66 -13.26
CA CYS A 62 -36.84 0.20 -12.22
C CYS A 62 -36.39 1.67 -12.28
N ILE A 63 -35.36 2.01 -13.07
CA ILE A 63 -34.87 3.39 -13.22
C ILE A 63 -35.72 4.20 -14.22
N ILE A 64 -36.34 3.54 -15.21
CA ILE A 64 -37.09 4.19 -16.29
C ILE A 64 -38.63 3.98 -16.21
N PRO A 65 -39.29 3.91 -15.03
CA PRO A 65 -40.73 4.10 -15.00
C PRO A 65 -41.08 5.59 -15.12
N ALA A 66 -41.38 5.99 -16.35
CA ALA A 66 -42.41 6.94 -16.78
C ALA A 66 -42.59 8.34 -16.11
N ASP A 67 -41.63 8.95 -15.42
CA ASP A 67 -41.45 10.44 -15.37
C ASP A 67 -40.49 10.97 -14.27
N ARG A 68 -39.91 10.13 -13.40
CA ARG A 68 -39.01 10.61 -12.33
C ARG A 68 -37.77 9.76 -12.18
N ILE A 69 -36.62 10.42 -12.07
CA ILE A 69 -35.36 9.78 -11.69
C ILE A 69 -35.40 9.56 -10.17
N ASP A 70 -35.46 8.29 -9.77
CA ASP A 70 -35.29 7.93 -8.37
C ASP A 70 -33.80 7.76 -8.05
N TRP A 71 -33.26 8.69 -7.26
CA TRP A 71 -31.86 8.69 -6.82
C TRP A 71 -31.48 7.44 -6.03
N TYR A 72 -32.43 6.81 -5.33
CA TYR A 72 -32.18 5.59 -4.58
C TYR A 72 -31.84 4.42 -5.51
N TYR A 73 -32.69 4.17 -6.52
CA TYR A 73 -32.45 3.14 -7.53
C TYR A 73 -31.25 3.46 -8.42
N LEU A 74 -31.03 4.73 -8.75
CA LEU A 74 -29.84 5.15 -9.50
C LEU A 74 -28.54 4.84 -8.71
N THR A 75 -28.53 5.14 -7.42
CA THR A 75 -27.37 4.87 -6.56
C THR A 75 -27.16 3.36 -6.39
N LEU A 76 -28.21 2.59 -6.13
CA LEU A 76 -28.14 1.14 -6.06
C LEU A 76 -27.63 0.53 -7.36
N TYR A 77 -28.11 1.01 -8.50
CA TYR A 77 -27.63 0.58 -9.81
C TYR A 77 -26.16 0.94 -10.03
N ALA A 78 -25.76 2.17 -9.72
CA ALA A 78 -24.36 2.59 -9.83
C ALA A 78 -23.43 1.74 -8.96
N VAL A 79 -23.85 1.40 -7.74
CA VAL A 79 -23.06 0.61 -6.78
C VAL A 79 -23.09 -0.90 -7.07
N SER A 80 -24.14 -1.41 -7.71
CA SER A 80 -24.27 -2.83 -8.12
C SER A 80 -23.71 -3.12 -9.51
N LEU A 81 -23.50 -2.10 -10.34
CA LEU A 81 -22.88 -2.26 -11.65
C LEU A 81 -21.47 -2.82 -11.48
N THR A 82 -21.21 -4.02 -12.02
CA THR A 82 -19.97 -4.79 -11.83
C THR A 82 -18.68 -3.96 -11.89
N PRO A 83 -18.38 -3.20 -12.97
CA PRO A 83 -17.16 -2.39 -13.02
C PRO A 83 -17.07 -1.34 -11.91
N THR A 84 -18.16 -0.64 -11.62
CA THR A 84 -18.19 0.38 -10.56
C THR A 84 -18.05 -0.26 -9.17
N ASN A 85 -18.74 -1.36 -8.93
CA ASN A 85 -18.66 -2.12 -7.69
C ASN A 85 -17.21 -2.59 -7.44
N VAL A 86 -16.56 -3.18 -8.44
CA VAL A 86 -15.18 -3.67 -8.30
C VAL A 86 -14.19 -2.50 -8.20
N ALA A 87 -14.43 -1.39 -8.88
CA ALA A 87 -13.63 -0.17 -8.71
C ALA A 87 -13.67 0.32 -7.25
N LEU A 88 -14.85 0.39 -6.66
CA LEU A 88 -15.05 0.77 -5.26
C LEU A 88 -14.42 -0.24 -4.30
N LEU A 89 -14.55 -1.55 -4.56
CA LEU A 89 -13.87 -2.60 -3.78
C LEU A 89 -12.35 -2.45 -3.83
N ALA A 90 -11.78 -2.20 -5.01
CA ALA A 90 -10.36 -1.98 -5.19
C ALA A 90 -9.88 -0.71 -4.45
N SER A 91 -10.64 0.39 -4.55
CA SER A 91 -10.37 1.62 -3.80
C SER A 91 -10.36 1.39 -2.29
N LEU A 92 -11.39 0.72 -1.76
CA LEU A 92 -11.49 0.40 -0.33
C LEU A 92 -10.37 -0.55 0.13
N ALA A 93 -10.04 -1.56 -0.69
CA ALA A 93 -8.93 -2.47 -0.43
C ALA A 93 -7.58 -1.72 -0.40
N GLY A 94 -7.37 -0.79 -1.33
CA GLY A 94 -6.22 0.11 -1.32
C GLY A 94 -6.15 0.97 -0.06
N ALA A 95 -7.27 1.55 0.37
CA ALA A 95 -7.35 2.31 1.62
C ALA A 95 -7.02 1.44 2.85
N LEU A 96 -7.56 0.22 2.91
CA LEU A 96 -7.26 -0.77 3.97
C LEU A 96 -5.77 -1.13 4.00
N GLY A 97 -5.16 -1.33 2.84
CA GLY A 97 -3.71 -1.54 2.71
C GLY A 97 -2.91 -0.38 3.30
N GLY A 98 -3.29 0.86 2.99
CA GLY A 98 -2.61 2.06 3.51
C GLY A 98 -2.77 2.26 5.02
N ILE A 99 -3.93 1.90 5.58
CA ILE A 99 -4.15 1.92 7.03
C ILE A 99 -3.33 0.82 7.72
N ALA A 100 -3.32 -0.40 7.17
CA ALA A 100 -2.52 -1.49 7.67
C ALA A 100 -1.01 -1.16 7.62
N SER A 101 -0.56 -0.49 6.55
CA SER A 101 0.80 0.00 6.40
C SER A 101 1.15 1.05 7.46
N ASN A 102 0.29 2.03 7.67
CA ASN A 102 0.43 3.04 8.73
C ASN A 102 0.48 2.42 10.14
N LEU A 103 -0.32 1.37 10.39
CA LEU A 103 -0.32 0.64 11.65
C LEU A 103 0.98 -0.16 11.82
N ALA A 104 1.45 -0.84 10.78
CA ALA A 104 2.72 -1.55 10.78
C ALA A 104 3.89 -0.59 11.04
N ALA A 105 3.87 0.57 10.38
CA ALA A 105 4.81 1.64 10.59
C ALA A 105 4.79 2.09 12.06
N SER A 106 3.61 2.45 12.59
CA SER A 106 3.40 2.91 13.98
C SER A 106 4.06 2.00 15.02
N ASN A 107 4.07 0.69 14.78
CA ASN A 107 4.71 -0.27 15.67
C ASN A 107 6.25 -0.29 15.48
N LYS A 108 6.76 -0.19 14.25
CA LYS A 108 8.20 -0.15 13.94
C LYS A 108 8.89 1.14 14.41
N PHE A 109 8.16 2.26 14.46
CA PHE A 109 8.65 3.55 14.95
C PHE A 109 9.20 3.53 16.37
N SER A 110 8.76 2.58 17.19
CA SER A 110 9.28 2.45 18.55
C SER A 110 10.75 1.99 18.60
N ILE A 111 11.28 1.47 17.50
CA ILE A 111 12.60 0.82 17.44
C ILE A 111 13.56 1.58 16.51
N ILE A 112 13.07 2.24 15.46
CA ILE A 112 13.91 2.86 14.43
C ILE A 112 13.92 4.38 14.60
N ASN A 113 15.11 4.97 14.73
CA ASN A 113 15.27 6.41 14.74
C ASN A 113 15.20 6.96 13.29
N PRO A 114 14.19 7.76 12.92
CA PRO A 114 14.07 8.28 11.55
C PRO A 114 15.27 9.15 11.13
N ALA A 115 15.97 9.76 12.09
CA ALA A 115 17.15 10.59 11.81
C ALA A 115 18.38 9.78 11.34
N SER A 116 18.42 8.46 11.57
CA SER A 116 19.54 7.61 11.13
C SER A 116 19.34 6.99 9.75
N LEU A 117 18.17 7.17 9.12
CA LEU A 117 17.89 6.64 7.79
C LEU A 117 18.47 7.56 6.72
N SER A 118 19.28 7.01 5.81
CA SER A 118 19.80 7.80 4.70
C SER A 118 18.67 8.09 3.69
N PRO A 119 18.59 9.32 3.14
CA PRO A 119 17.48 9.73 2.27
C PRO A 119 17.40 8.92 0.96
N ASN A 120 18.50 8.29 0.56
CA ASN A 120 18.59 7.46 -0.64
C ASN A 120 18.40 5.95 -0.36
N SER A 121 18.15 5.55 0.90
CA SER A 121 17.89 4.14 1.22
C SER A 121 16.48 3.71 0.82
N THR A 122 16.34 2.44 0.44
CA THR A 122 15.03 1.81 0.20
C THR A 122 14.15 1.80 1.44
N ASP A 123 14.77 1.79 2.62
CA ASP A 123 14.09 1.80 3.91
C ASP A 123 13.44 3.16 4.17
N PHE A 124 14.12 4.26 3.82
CA PHE A 124 13.55 5.61 3.92
C PHE A 124 12.36 5.81 2.96
N GLN A 125 12.47 5.29 1.74
CA GLN A 125 11.35 5.32 0.77
C GLN A 125 10.16 4.49 1.27
N SER A 126 10.40 3.27 1.73
CA SER A 126 9.37 2.39 2.30
C SER A 126 8.69 3.04 3.51
N TYR A 127 9.49 3.71 4.34
CA TYR A 127 9.04 4.50 5.47
C TYR A 127 8.13 5.66 5.04
N LEU A 128 8.50 6.41 3.99
CA LEU A 128 7.70 7.51 3.49
C LEU A 128 6.32 7.01 3.04
N TYR A 129 6.29 5.94 2.22
CA TYR A 129 5.05 5.31 1.76
C TYR A 129 4.17 4.80 2.90
N MET A 130 4.78 4.25 3.94
CA MET A 130 4.12 3.75 5.13
C MET A 130 3.39 4.84 5.95
N THR A 131 3.80 6.10 5.79
CA THR A 131 3.22 7.26 6.52
C THR A 131 2.25 8.08 5.68
N GLU A 132 2.03 7.71 4.41
CA GLU A 132 1.15 8.45 3.51
C GLU A 132 -0.31 8.45 3.99
N SER A 133 -1.07 9.44 3.51
CA SER A 133 -2.50 9.51 3.79
C SER A 133 -3.23 8.29 3.20
N PRO A 134 -4.22 7.71 3.91
CA PRO A 134 -5.04 6.62 3.36
C PRO A 134 -5.75 6.96 2.05
N LEU A 135 -5.98 8.25 1.78
CA LEU A 135 -6.58 8.73 0.52
C LEU A 135 -5.68 8.46 -0.69
N VAL A 136 -4.36 8.67 -0.56
CA VAL A 136 -3.39 8.34 -1.62
C VAL A 136 -3.41 6.83 -1.89
N SER A 137 -3.54 6.04 -0.82
CA SER A 137 -3.65 4.58 -0.92
C SER A 137 -4.94 4.11 -1.60
N LEU A 138 -6.05 4.80 -1.35
CA LEU A 138 -7.33 4.59 -2.04
C LEU A 138 -7.21 4.85 -3.55
N LEU A 139 -6.58 5.97 -3.92
CA LEU A 139 -6.35 6.32 -5.33
C LEU A 139 -5.45 5.28 -6.02
N ARG A 140 -4.42 4.78 -5.34
CA ARG A 140 -3.60 3.67 -5.88
C ARG A 140 -4.44 2.42 -6.14
N GLY A 141 -5.32 2.05 -5.23
CA GLY A 141 -6.23 0.92 -5.44
C GLY A 141 -7.15 1.11 -6.65
N PHE A 142 -7.66 2.33 -6.86
CA PHE A 142 -8.44 2.69 -8.05
C PHE A 142 -7.61 2.58 -9.34
N ILE A 143 -6.38 3.10 -9.34
CA ILE A 143 -5.47 3.00 -10.50
C ILE A 143 -5.13 1.54 -10.80
N THR A 144 -4.93 0.69 -9.78
CA THR A 144 -4.73 -0.75 -9.98
C THR A 144 -5.91 -1.40 -10.70
N PHE A 145 -7.14 -1.05 -10.32
CA PHE A 145 -8.34 -1.49 -11.05
C PHE A 145 -8.33 -1.02 -12.52
N MET A 146 -8.02 0.26 -12.78
CA MET A 146 -7.97 0.81 -14.14
C MET A 146 -6.94 0.10 -15.02
N ILE A 147 -5.74 -0.18 -14.48
CA ILE A 147 -4.70 -0.94 -15.18
C ILE A 147 -5.18 -2.36 -15.47
N PHE A 148 -5.82 -3.01 -14.50
CA PHE A 148 -6.33 -4.38 -14.66
C PHE A 148 -7.41 -4.44 -15.75
N ILE A 149 -8.38 -3.52 -15.72
CA ILE A 149 -9.42 -3.41 -16.74
C ILE A 149 -8.81 -3.11 -18.12
N ALA A 150 -7.92 -2.13 -18.22
CA ALA A 150 -7.25 -1.79 -19.48
C ALA A 150 -6.48 -3.00 -20.05
N GLY A 151 -5.78 -3.75 -19.19
CA GLY A 151 -5.11 -4.99 -19.56
C GLY A 151 -6.08 -6.06 -20.04
N SER A 152 -7.21 -6.25 -19.36
CA SER A 152 -8.24 -7.22 -19.75
C SER A 152 -8.88 -6.91 -21.11
N TYR A 153 -9.10 -5.62 -21.41
CA TYR A 153 -9.58 -5.19 -22.72
C TYR A 153 -8.53 -5.47 -23.80
N LEU A 154 -7.26 -5.15 -23.53
CA LEU A 154 -6.16 -5.39 -24.47
C LEU A 154 -6.04 -6.88 -24.84
N THR A 155 -6.19 -7.78 -23.87
CA THR A 155 -6.15 -9.22 -24.12
C THR A 155 -7.39 -9.73 -24.86
N ASN A 156 -8.57 -9.18 -24.58
CA ASN A 156 -9.82 -9.58 -25.22
C ASN A 156 -9.92 -9.16 -26.70
N PHE A 157 -9.17 -8.13 -27.15
CA PHE A 157 -9.09 -7.82 -28.59
C PHE A 157 -8.51 -8.97 -29.44
N THR A 158 -7.87 -9.96 -28.83
CA THR A 158 -7.36 -11.14 -29.54
C THR A 158 -8.39 -12.26 -29.70
N SER A 159 -9.47 -12.22 -28.94
CA SER A 159 -10.60 -13.14 -29.07
C SER A 159 -11.64 -12.45 -29.95
N SER A 160 -11.97 -13.01 -31.10
CA SER A 160 -13.03 -12.49 -31.96
C SER A 160 -14.33 -12.40 -31.17
N ILE A 161 -14.70 -11.19 -30.75
CA ILE A 161 -15.95 -10.91 -30.05
C ILE A 161 -17.07 -11.23 -31.04
N ASP A 162 -17.78 -12.32 -30.78
CA ASP A 162 -19.00 -12.67 -31.51
C ASP A 162 -20.00 -11.53 -31.27
N THR A 163 -20.29 -10.75 -32.30
CA THR A 163 -21.08 -9.51 -32.23
C THR A 163 -22.51 -9.74 -31.75
N ASN A 164 -22.96 -11.00 -31.72
CA ASN A 164 -24.25 -11.39 -31.16
C ASN A 164 -24.26 -11.46 -29.61
N ASN A 165 -23.08 -11.45 -28.96
CA ASN A 165 -22.90 -11.50 -27.50
C ASN A 165 -22.26 -10.21 -26.96
N ALA A 166 -22.63 -9.05 -27.49
CA ALA A 166 -22.14 -7.73 -27.06
C ALA A 166 -22.43 -7.35 -25.57
N GLY A 167 -22.93 -8.29 -24.76
CA GLY A 167 -23.28 -8.11 -23.34
C GLY A 167 -22.42 -8.89 -22.36
N GLU A 168 -21.26 -9.42 -22.73
CA GLU A 168 -20.52 -10.37 -21.89
C GLU A 168 -19.98 -9.79 -20.56
N PHE A 169 -19.84 -8.47 -20.43
CA PHE A 169 -19.54 -7.84 -19.13
C PHE A 169 -20.77 -7.72 -18.20
N THR A 170 -21.98 -7.68 -18.77
CA THR A 170 -23.27 -7.67 -18.04
C THR A 170 -23.76 -9.06 -17.65
N GLY A 171 -22.94 -10.11 -17.85
CA GLY A 171 -23.31 -11.50 -17.58
C GLY A 171 -22.21 -12.33 -16.91
N LEU A 172 -21.25 -11.68 -16.21
CA LEU A 172 -20.26 -12.42 -15.43
C LEU A 172 -20.98 -13.35 -14.44
N THR A 173 -20.76 -14.65 -14.57
CA THR A 173 -21.24 -15.61 -13.57
C THR A 173 -20.75 -15.19 -12.19
N ALA A 174 -21.53 -15.48 -11.13
CA ALA A 174 -21.14 -15.15 -9.75
C ALA A 174 -19.73 -15.66 -9.39
N SER A 175 -19.33 -16.82 -9.94
CA SER A 175 -17.98 -17.37 -9.82
C SER A 175 -16.92 -16.48 -10.50
N SER A 176 -17.16 -16.05 -11.74
CA SER A 176 -16.24 -15.15 -12.47
C SER A 176 -16.11 -13.80 -11.78
N TYR A 177 -17.24 -13.22 -11.32
CA TYR A 177 -17.23 -12.00 -10.52
C TYR A 177 -16.40 -12.17 -9.25
N THR A 178 -16.63 -13.25 -8.48
CA THR A 178 -15.91 -13.52 -7.22
C THR A 178 -14.41 -13.52 -7.43
N ARG A 179 -13.94 -14.29 -8.44
CA ARG A 179 -12.52 -14.39 -8.77
C ARG A 179 -11.95 -13.03 -9.14
N PHE A 180 -12.64 -12.31 -10.03
CA PHE A 180 -12.23 -11.00 -10.49
C PHE A 180 -12.15 -9.97 -9.34
N ALA A 181 -13.22 -9.81 -8.57
CA ALA A 181 -13.31 -8.86 -7.47
C ALA A 181 -12.26 -9.14 -6.38
N VAL A 182 -12.05 -10.41 -6.01
CA VAL A 182 -11.06 -10.81 -5.00
C VAL A 182 -9.64 -10.58 -5.51
N THR A 183 -9.33 -10.97 -6.75
CA THR A 183 -7.99 -10.77 -7.34
C THR A 183 -7.63 -9.30 -7.43
N VAL A 184 -8.54 -8.46 -7.95
CA VAL A 184 -8.30 -7.02 -8.07
C VAL A 184 -8.20 -6.37 -6.68
N SER A 185 -9.07 -6.73 -5.73
CA SER A 185 -9.00 -6.22 -4.37
C SER A 185 -7.67 -6.60 -3.68
N LEU A 186 -7.18 -7.82 -3.89
CA LEU A 186 -5.90 -8.26 -3.35
C LEU A 186 -4.73 -7.45 -3.93
N LEU A 187 -4.70 -7.24 -5.25
CA LEU A 187 -3.68 -6.43 -5.90
C LEU A 187 -3.73 -4.97 -5.43
N ALA A 188 -4.92 -4.41 -5.32
CA ALA A 188 -5.14 -3.05 -4.82
C ALA A 188 -4.72 -2.90 -3.35
N TYR A 189 -5.02 -3.91 -2.51
CA TYR A 189 -4.55 -3.96 -1.12
C TYR A 189 -3.03 -3.97 -1.06
N MET A 190 -2.36 -4.81 -1.87
CA MET A 190 -0.89 -4.84 -1.94
C MET A 190 -0.31 -3.50 -2.40
N ALA A 191 -0.93 -2.87 -3.40
CA ALA A 191 -0.53 -1.54 -3.90
C ALA A 191 -0.65 -0.46 -2.84
N GLY A 192 -1.71 -0.55 -2.03
CA GLY A 192 -1.94 0.36 -0.92
C GLY A 192 -1.02 0.11 0.28
N TYR A 193 -0.70 -1.16 0.55
CA TYR A 193 0.13 -1.56 1.68
C TYR A 193 1.60 -1.17 1.50
N ASP A 194 2.20 -1.53 0.36
CA ASP A 194 3.60 -1.23 0.07
C ASP A 194 3.84 -1.29 -1.46
N PRO A 195 3.93 -0.14 -2.15
CA PRO A 195 4.10 -0.12 -3.60
C PRO A 195 5.43 -0.75 -4.06
N SER A 196 6.44 -0.78 -3.18
CA SER A 196 7.75 -1.38 -3.48
C SER A 196 7.64 -2.89 -3.73
N ARG A 197 6.68 -3.56 -3.09
CA ARG A 197 6.42 -4.99 -3.32
C ARG A 197 5.90 -5.27 -4.71
N ILE A 198 5.06 -4.40 -5.26
CA ILE A 198 4.60 -4.51 -6.64
C ILE A 198 5.76 -4.33 -7.61
N GLN A 199 6.66 -3.37 -7.36
CA GLN A 199 7.86 -3.22 -8.19
C GLN A 199 8.74 -4.48 -8.15
N SER A 200 8.90 -5.12 -6.99
CA SER A 200 9.61 -6.38 -6.87
C SER A 200 8.95 -7.50 -7.68
N LEU A 201 7.62 -7.59 -7.65
CA LEU A 201 6.86 -8.57 -8.44
C LEU A 201 7.04 -8.30 -9.94
N LEU A 202 6.88 -7.05 -10.40
CA LEU A 202 7.08 -6.67 -11.80
C LEU A 202 8.51 -6.95 -12.28
N LYS A 203 9.51 -6.70 -11.43
CA LYS A 203 10.90 -7.06 -11.72
C LYS A 203 11.05 -8.57 -11.86
N SER A 204 10.42 -9.37 -11.00
CA SER A 204 10.46 -10.83 -11.10
C SER A 204 9.83 -11.37 -12.39
N PHE A 205 8.76 -10.74 -12.89
CA PHE A 205 8.15 -11.10 -14.17
C PHE A 205 9.02 -10.71 -15.38
N ASN A 206 9.66 -9.55 -15.35
CA ASN A 206 10.54 -9.10 -16.44
C ASN A 206 11.87 -9.87 -16.48
N LEU A 207 12.34 -10.43 -15.36
CA LEU A 207 13.56 -11.23 -15.30
C LEU A 207 13.44 -12.58 -16.03
N THR A 208 12.23 -13.08 -16.29
CA THR A 208 12.04 -14.30 -17.09
C THR A 208 12.26 -14.07 -18.60
N LYS A 209 12.35 -12.81 -19.06
CA LYS A 209 12.54 -12.48 -20.48
C LYS A 209 13.97 -12.04 -20.84
N LYS A 210 14.92 -12.11 -19.90
CA LYS A 210 16.34 -12.01 -20.26
C LYS A 210 16.80 -13.38 -20.73
N GLU A 211 16.42 -13.67 -21.97
CA GLU A 211 17.01 -14.71 -22.81
C GLU A 211 18.52 -14.65 -22.59
N SER A 212 19.05 -15.74 -22.03
CA SER A 212 20.48 -15.92 -21.83
C SER A 212 21.14 -15.70 -23.19
N GLU A 213 21.74 -14.52 -23.36
CA GLU A 213 22.71 -14.28 -24.43
C GLU A 213 23.67 -15.47 -24.36
N PRO A 214 23.84 -16.23 -25.46
CA PRO A 214 24.72 -17.38 -25.46
C PRO A 214 26.07 -16.87 -24.98
N THR A 215 26.50 -17.37 -23.82
CA THR A 215 27.80 -17.07 -23.27
C THR A 215 28.80 -17.56 -24.30
N VAL A 216 29.26 -16.66 -25.16
CA VAL A 216 30.45 -16.89 -25.96
C VAL A 216 31.53 -17.07 -24.92
N ILE A 217 31.95 -18.32 -24.72
CA ILE A 217 33.12 -18.66 -23.93
C ILE A 217 34.32 -18.06 -24.68
N GLN A 218 34.56 -16.76 -24.49
CA GLN A 218 35.88 -16.22 -24.69
C GLN A 218 36.69 -16.72 -23.49
N ALA A 219 37.52 -17.72 -23.77
CA ALA A 219 38.57 -18.15 -22.87
C ALA A 219 39.51 -16.96 -22.67
N ASP A 220 39.22 -16.13 -21.67
CA ASP A 220 40.12 -15.10 -21.23
C ASP A 220 41.23 -15.79 -20.43
N VAL A 221 42.40 -15.90 -21.08
CA VAL A 221 43.62 -16.40 -20.47
C VAL A 221 44.11 -15.32 -19.50
N HIS A 222 43.49 -15.26 -18.33
CA HIS A 222 44.05 -14.51 -17.22
C HIS A 222 45.29 -15.25 -16.71
N SER A 223 46.44 -14.71 -17.12
CA SER A 223 47.73 -15.01 -16.51
C SER A 223 47.65 -14.73 -15.01
N ILE A 224 47.65 -15.82 -14.24
CA ILE A 224 47.72 -15.80 -12.78
C ILE A 224 49.06 -15.16 -12.39
N LYS A 225 49.03 -13.88 -12.04
CA LYS A 225 50.15 -13.25 -11.35
C LYS A 225 50.03 -13.64 -9.88
N VAL A 226 50.64 -14.78 -9.54
CA VAL A 226 50.87 -15.23 -8.17
C VAL A 226 51.64 -14.11 -7.46
N THR A 227 50.95 -13.37 -6.60
CA THR A 227 51.60 -12.50 -5.62
C THR A 227 51.49 -13.22 -4.30
N ASP A 228 52.52 -14.01 -4.01
CA ASP A 228 52.83 -14.46 -2.67
C ASP A 228 53.04 -13.25 -1.78
N THR A 229 52.20 -13.04 -0.76
CA THR A 229 52.62 -12.28 0.44
C THR A 229 51.74 -12.58 1.65
N HIS A 230 52.29 -13.45 2.50
CA HIS A 230 52.29 -13.40 3.96
C HIS A 230 50.97 -13.49 4.74
N LEU A 231 50.75 -14.70 5.26
CA LEU A 231 50.19 -14.98 6.57
C LEU A 231 50.75 -14.03 7.65
N VAL A 232 49.87 -13.28 8.32
CA VAL A 232 50.08 -12.84 9.71
C VAL A 232 48.85 -13.27 10.50
N ALA A 233 49.03 -14.35 11.27
CA ALA A 233 48.12 -14.74 12.33
C ALA A 233 48.27 -13.74 13.48
N ASN A 234 47.23 -12.95 13.78
CA ASN A 234 47.12 -12.32 15.09
C ASN A 234 46.08 -13.08 15.91
N THR A 235 46.63 -13.96 16.75
CA THR A 235 45.95 -14.55 17.89
C THR A 235 46.01 -13.51 18.99
N ASP A 236 44.88 -12.89 19.34
CA ASP A 236 44.78 -12.26 20.65
C ASP A 236 43.57 -12.77 21.41
N ARG A 237 43.93 -13.48 22.48
CA ARG A 237 43.09 -13.97 23.56
C ARG A 237 42.55 -12.78 24.35
N SER A 238 41.28 -12.85 24.73
CA SER A 238 40.86 -12.36 26.04
C SER A 238 39.76 -13.27 26.60
N PRO A 239 40.13 -14.19 27.51
CA PRO A 239 39.19 -14.81 28.44
C PRO A 239 39.11 -13.98 29.74
N GLN A 240 38.04 -14.21 30.52
CA GLN A 240 37.67 -13.64 31.84
C GLN A 240 36.63 -12.50 31.76
N ASN A 241 35.46 -12.56 32.41
CA ASN A 241 35.26 -12.93 33.81
C ASN A 241 33.96 -13.71 34.08
N ILE A 242 34.12 -14.72 34.93
CA ILE A 242 33.14 -15.42 35.77
C ILE A 242 33.05 -14.64 37.11
N LEU A 243 31.91 -14.71 37.84
CA LEU A 243 31.58 -14.29 39.25
C LEU A 243 30.48 -13.20 39.29
N GLN A 244 29.35 -13.26 40.01
CA GLN A 244 28.79 -14.16 41.05
C GLN A 244 27.25 -14.02 41.12
N PRO A 245 26.53 -15.01 41.68
CA PRO A 245 25.15 -14.84 42.13
C PRO A 245 25.08 -14.11 43.49
N LYS A 246 24.20 -13.12 43.61
CA LYS A 246 23.91 -12.43 44.87
C LYS A 246 22.66 -13.05 45.50
N SER A 247 22.83 -13.64 46.67
CA SER A 247 21.76 -14.14 47.53
C SER A 247 20.97 -13.00 48.18
N MET A 248 19.64 -13.11 48.14
CA MET A 248 18.71 -12.64 49.17
C MET A 248 17.52 -13.59 49.19
#